data_AF-A0A7C3CKQ0-F1
#
_entry.id   AF-A0A7C3CKQ0-F1
#
_cell.length_a   1.000
_cell.length_b   1.000
_cell.length_c   1.000
_cell.angle_alpha   90.00
_cell.angle_beta   90.00
_cell.angle_gamma   90.00
#
_symmetry.space_group_name_H-M   'P 1'
#
loop_
_entity.id
_entity.type
_entity.pdbx_description
1 polymer ?
#
loop_
_entity_poly.entity_id
_entity_poly.type
_entity_poly.pdbx_seq_one_letter_code
_entity_poly.pdbx_strand_id
1 'polypeptide(L)'
;MVQWLVSPVADSPNITSQTRQCPQCGYEFAYRHGQRTRIIGDWKISTVTQLRMRCPKCGTTWTVYPEGIDPAVRRSRRAQQFGVFLYAAGLSYRQTAAALRTLGIPASPSTVLRDVQSHAAREQVRAHHALLKGKVRVRTIGVDGTGVKMAGKPNGSTHKL
;
A
#
# COMPACT_ATOMS: atom_id res chain seq x y z
N MET A 1 2.66 -14.89 -16.97
CA MET A 1 3.54 -13.71 -17.08
C MET A 1 2.89 -12.43 -16.52
N VAL A 2 2.19 -12.48 -15.36
CA VAL A 2 1.50 -11.30 -14.74
C VAL A 2 1.73 -11.24 -13.21
N GLN A 3 2.64 -12.05 -12.68
CA GLN A 3 2.81 -12.24 -11.22
C GLN A 3 3.48 -11.04 -10.52
N TRP A 4 3.86 -10.00 -11.27
CA TRP A 4 4.61 -8.84 -10.78
C TRP A 4 3.79 -7.55 -10.62
N LEU A 5 2.52 -7.52 -11.04
CA LEU A 5 1.72 -6.29 -11.02
C LEU A 5 1.09 -6.00 -9.65
N VAL A 6 0.94 -7.01 -8.80
CA VAL A 6 0.26 -6.89 -7.50
C VAL A 6 0.91 -7.82 -6.49
N SER A 7 1.12 -7.31 -5.28
CA SER A 7 1.74 -8.06 -4.18
C SER A 7 0.97 -9.37 -3.89
N PRO A 8 1.67 -10.48 -3.62
CA PRO A 8 1.01 -11.70 -3.17
C PRO A 8 0.28 -11.44 -1.85
N VAL A 9 -0.79 -12.21 -1.65
CA VAL A 9 -1.59 -12.19 -0.42
C VAL A 9 -1.71 -13.62 0.06
N ALA A 10 -1.19 -13.87 1.25
CA ALA A 10 -1.36 -15.15 1.93
C ALA A 10 -2.65 -15.15 2.75
N ASP A 11 -3.28 -16.32 2.86
CA ASP A 11 -4.45 -16.59 3.69
C ASP A 11 -4.08 -16.81 5.17
N SER A 12 -2.86 -17.32 5.42
CA SER A 12 -2.32 -17.59 6.75
C SER A 12 -0.93 -16.95 6.96
N PRO A 13 -0.57 -16.60 8.21
CA PRO A 13 0.71 -15.95 8.48
C PRO A 13 1.86 -16.95 8.42
N ASN A 14 2.94 -16.56 7.74
CA ASN A 14 4.18 -17.32 7.70
C ASN A 14 4.97 -17.06 8.99
N ILE A 15 5.12 -18.09 9.82
CA ILE A 15 5.82 -17.98 11.10
C ILE A 15 7.30 -18.29 10.90
N THR A 16 8.11 -17.24 10.83
CA THR A 16 9.57 -17.30 10.79
C THR A 16 10.17 -16.97 12.16
N SER A 17 11.48 -17.19 12.34
CA SER A 17 12.23 -16.77 13.53
C SER A 17 12.05 -15.27 13.84
N GLN A 18 12.11 -14.43 12.81
CA GLN A 18 11.90 -12.97 12.94
C GLN A 18 10.50 -12.64 13.47
N THR A 19 9.45 -13.30 12.98
CA THR A 19 8.07 -13.04 13.45
C THR A 19 7.81 -13.54 14.87
N ARG A 20 8.64 -14.47 15.37
CA ARG A 20 8.60 -14.98 16.75
C ARG A 20 9.41 -14.11 17.72
N GLN A 21 10.27 -13.24 17.22
CA GLN A 21 11.03 -12.35 18.07
C GLN A 21 10.12 -11.31 18.72
N CYS A 22 10.28 -11.11 20.03
CA CYS A 22 9.51 -10.12 20.75
C CYS A 22 9.88 -8.71 20.30
N PRO A 23 8.93 -7.88 19.85
CA PRO A 23 9.22 -6.53 19.39
C PRO A 23 9.62 -5.57 20.52
N GLN A 24 9.38 -5.94 21.78
CA GLN A 24 9.68 -5.09 22.94
C GLN A 24 11.05 -5.42 23.57
N CYS A 25 11.32 -6.71 23.84
CA CYS A 25 12.54 -7.11 24.57
C CYS A 25 13.54 -7.89 23.72
N GLY A 26 13.24 -8.14 22.45
CA GLY A 26 14.13 -8.85 21.52
C GLY A 26 14.25 -10.36 21.76
N TYR A 27 13.54 -10.92 22.73
CA TYR A 27 13.59 -12.36 23.03
C TYR A 27 13.13 -13.20 21.82
N GLU A 28 13.91 -14.23 21.46
CA GLU A 28 13.81 -14.93 20.18
C GLU A 28 12.60 -15.86 20.06
N PHE A 29 12.03 -16.28 21.20
CA PHE A 29 10.94 -17.25 21.24
C PHE A 29 9.64 -16.64 21.75
N ALA A 30 8.57 -16.91 21.02
CA ALA A 30 7.20 -16.60 21.44
C ALA A 30 6.30 -17.80 21.18
N TYR A 31 5.37 -18.04 22.09
CA TYR A 31 4.36 -19.07 21.90
C TYR A 31 3.10 -18.47 21.29
N ARG A 32 2.33 -19.32 20.59
CA ARG A 32 1.04 -18.95 20.04
C ARG A 32 0.05 -18.78 21.20
N HIS A 33 -0.48 -17.59 21.35
CA HIS A 33 -1.45 -17.24 22.38
C HIS A 33 -2.89 -17.29 21.87
N GLY A 34 -3.10 -17.10 20.56
CA GLY A 34 -4.43 -17.23 19.97
C GLY A 34 -4.42 -17.09 18.45
N GLN A 35 -5.59 -17.31 17.86
CA GLN A 35 -5.84 -17.18 16.43
C GLN A 35 -7.16 -16.45 16.20
N ARG A 36 -7.19 -15.57 15.20
CA ARG A 36 -8.40 -14.85 14.81
C ARG A 36 -8.55 -14.85 13.29
N THR A 37 -9.75 -15.10 12.81
CA THR A 37 -10.09 -14.89 11.40
C THR A 37 -10.62 -13.46 11.21
N ARG A 38 -10.11 -12.75 10.19
CA ARG A 38 -10.50 -11.39 9.82
C ARG A 38 -11.06 -11.39 8.40
N ILE A 39 -12.21 -10.77 8.20
CA ILE A 39 -12.76 -10.49 6.87
C ILE A 39 -11.95 -9.36 6.22
N ILE A 40 -11.56 -9.55 4.97
CA ILE A 40 -10.80 -8.59 4.17
C ILE A 40 -11.53 -8.27 2.86
N GLY A 41 -11.38 -7.03 2.39
CA GLY A 41 -11.86 -6.60 1.09
C GLY A 41 -10.85 -6.93 0.01
N ASP A 42 -11.15 -7.94 -0.80
CA ASP A 42 -10.29 -8.45 -1.86
C ASP A 42 -11.10 -9.35 -2.81
N TRP A 43 -10.71 -9.43 -4.09
CA TRP A 43 -11.44 -10.16 -5.13
C TRP A 43 -11.16 -11.66 -5.22
N LYS A 44 -10.12 -12.18 -4.54
CA LYS A 44 -9.84 -13.64 -4.50
C LYS A 44 -9.99 -14.25 -3.12
N ILE A 45 -9.71 -13.50 -2.05
CA ILE A 45 -9.71 -14.03 -0.68
C ILE A 45 -10.61 -13.15 0.18
N SER A 46 -11.63 -13.71 0.82
CA SER A 46 -12.57 -12.94 1.67
C SER A 46 -12.16 -12.91 3.14
N THR A 47 -11.33 -13.85 3.59
CA THR A 47 -10.92 -13.97 4.99
C THR A 47 -9.46 -14.35 5.12
N VAL A 48 -8.80 -13.85 6.17
CA VAL A 48 -7.43 -14.20 6.51
C VAL A 48 -7.30 -14.57 7.97
N THR A 49 -6.38 -15.49 8.25
CA THR A 49 -6.03 -15.92 9.60
C THR A 49 -4.96 -14.99 10.17
N GLN A 50 -5.10 -14.60 11.44
CA GLN A 50 -4.12 -13.81 12.17
C GLN A 50 -3.70 -14.58 13.41
N LEU A 51 -2.41 -14.57 13.73
CA LEU A 51 -1.88 -15.25 14.90
C LEU A 51 -1.47 -14.24 15.96
N ARG A 52 -1.94 -14.45 17.18
CA ARG A 52 -1.47 -13.72 18.36
C ARG A 52 -0.33 -14.49 19.00
N MET A 53 0.76 -13.80 19.21
CA MET A 53 1.96 -14.30 19.88
C MET A 53 2.08 -13.66 21.26
N ARG A 54 2.68 -14.38 22.21
CA ARG A 54 3.01 -13.87 23.54
C ARG A 54 4.45 -14.19 23.90
N CYS A 55 5.17 -13.19 24.40
CA CYS A 55 6.51 -13.38 24.92
C CYS A 55 6.43 -14.05 26.31
N PRO A 56 7.16 -15.16 26.55
CA PRO A 56 7.23 -15.77 27.87
C PRO A 56 8.06 -14.95 28.86
N LYS A 57 8.98 -14.09 28.38
CA LYS A 57 9.88 -13.29 29.22
C LYS A 57 9.23 -12.02 29.77
N CYS A 58 8.65 -11.19 28.90
CA CYS A 58 8.08 -9.89 29.29
C CYS A 58 6.55 -9.82 29.20
N GLY A 59 5.88 -10.88 28.74
CA GLY A 59 4.42 -10.93 28.65
C GLY A 59 3.80 -10.14 27.50
N THR A 60 4.58 -9.38 26.72
CA THR A 60 4.10 -8.60 25.57
C THR A 60 3.38 -9.50 24.57
N THR A 61 2.26 -9.01 24.03
CA THR A 61 1.51 -9.70 22.97
C THR A 61 1.56 -8.89 21.68
N TRP A 62 1.66 -9.58 20.55
CA TRP A 62 1.60 -8.97 19.22
C TRP A 62 0.87 -9.88 18.25
N THR A 63 0.47 -9.31 17.11
CA THR A 63 -0.23 -10.05 16.06
C THR A 63 0.69 -10.18 14.85
N VAL A 64 0.86 -11.40 14.37
CA VAL A 64 1.53 -11.70 13.10
C VAL A 64 0.46 -11.75 12.02
N TYR A 65 0.61 -10.90 11.02
CA TYR A 65 -0.31 -10.77 9.89
C TYR A 65 0.22 -11.57 8.70
N PRO A 66 -0.67 -12.13 7.86
CA PRO A 66 -0.26 -12.73 6.60
C PRO A 66 0.39 -11.73 5.66
N GLU A 67 1.20 -12.25 4.73
CA GLU A 67 1.79 -11.45 3.67
C GLU A 67 0.71 -10.70 2.88
N GLY A 68 0.97 -9.44 2.55
CA GLY A 68 0.04 -8.60 1.80
C GLY A 68 -1.14 -8.07 2.63
N ILE A 69 -1.17 -8.27 3.95
CA ILE A 69 -2.21 -7.73 4.83
C ILE A 69 -1.63 -6.64 5.74
N ASP A 70 -2.28 -5.48 5.71
CA ASP A 70 -1.95 -4.35 6.58
C ASP A 70 -2.78 -4.42 7.89
N PRO A 71 -2.17 -4.16 9.07
CA PRO A 71 -2.89 -4.11 10.35
C PRO A 71 -4.03 -3.07 10.36
N ALA A 72 -3.81 -1.89 9.79
CA ALA A 72 -4.71 -0.75 9.86
C ALA A 72 -5.77 -0.72 8.74
N VAL A 73 -5.54 -1.44 7.64
CA VAL A 73 -6.42 -1.41 6.46
C VAL A 73 -7.21 -2.71 6.32
N ARG A 74 -8.53 -2.62 6.06
CA ARG A 74 -9.42 -3.77 5.85
C ARG A 74 -9.31 -4.42 4.46
N ARG A 75 -8.45 -3.91 3.59
CA ARG A 75 -8.24 -4.39 2.22
C ARG A 75 -6.83 -4.91 2.09
N SER A 76 -6.65 -5.93 1.26
CA SER A 76 -5.32 -6.44 0.95
C SER A 76 -4.45 -5.38 0.25
N ARG A 77 -3.14 -5.56 0.31
CA ARG A 77 -2.17 -4.69 -0.38
C ARG A 77 -2.37 -4.72 -1.89
N ARG A 78 -2.68 -5.90 -2.48
CA ARG A 78 -3.02 -5.99 -3.91
C ARG A 78 -4.25 -5.16 -4.26
N ALA A 79 -5.26 -5.14 -3.40
CA ALA A 79 -6.47 -4.37 -3.66
C ALA A 79 -6.23 -2.86 -3.62
N GLN A 80 -5.37 -2.41 -2.70
CA GLN A 80 -4.92 -1.02 -2.68
C GLN A 80 -4.13 -0.68 -3.96
N GLN A 81 -3.15 -1.51 -4.34
CA GLN A 81 -2.34 -1.31 -5.54
C GLN A 81 -3.18 -1.27 -6.82
N PHE A 82 -4.19 -2.12 -6.94
CA PHE A 82 -5.10 -2.09 -8.08
C PHE A 82 -5.92 -0.78 -8.12
N GLY A 83 -6.38 -0.28 -6.98
CA GLY A 83 -7.01 1.04 -6.91
C GLY A 83 -6.08 2.17 -7.35
N VAL A 84 -4.81 2.12 -6.92
CA VAL A 84 -3.78 3.11 -7.32
C VAL A 84 -3.49 3.02 -8.82
N PHE A 85 -3.42 1.81 -9.37
CA PHE A 85 -3.26 1.58 -10.80
C PHE A 85 -4.41 2.15 -11.62
N LEU A 86 -5.67 1.91 -11.21
CA LEU A 86 -6.84 2.48 -11.88
C LEU A 86 -6.82 4.01 -11.88
N TYR A 87 -6.43 4.63 -10.75
CA TYR A 87 -6.26 6.07 -10.68
C TYR A 87 -5.15 6.57 -11.62
N ALA A 88 -3.99 5.90 -11.63
CA ALA A 88 -2.89 6.22 -12.52
C ALA A 88 -3.25 6.07 -14.01
N ALA A 89 -4.18 5.17 -14.34
CA ALA A 89 -4.74 5.01 -15.68
C ALA A 89 -5.75 6.11 -16.09
N GLY A 90 -6.01 7.09 -15.22
CA GLY A 90 -6.82 8.28 -15.53
C GLY A 90 -8.24 8.27 -14.94
N LEU A 91 -8.61 7.28 -14.13
CA LEU A 91 -9.91 7.30 -13.45
C LEU A 91 -9.90 8.31 -12.31
N SER A 92 -11.01 9.05 -12.16
CA SER A 92 -11.23 9.86 -10.96
C SER A 92 -11.35 8.99 -9.71
N TYR A 93 -11.08 9.56 -8.52
CA TYR A 93 -11.25 8.84 -7.24
C TYR A 93 -12.65 8.21 -7.07
N ARG A 94 -13.69 8.85 -7.63
CA ARG A 94 -15.06 8.34 -7.62
C ARG A 94 -15.24 7.13 -8.52
N GLN A 95 -14.73 7.20 -9.76
CA GLN A 95 -14.77 6.08 -10.71
C GLN A 95 -13.93 4.91 -10.22
N THR A 96 -12.73 5.16 -9.69
CA THR A 96 -11.90 4.11 -9.08
C THR A 96 -12.60 3.42 -7.93
N ALA A 97 -13.22 4.18 -7.01
CA ALA A 97 -13.97 3.58 -5.91
C ALA A 97 -15.19 2.77 -6.42
N ALA A 98 -15.87 3.23 -7.47
CA ALA A 98 -16.95 2.47 -8.08
C ALA A 98 -16.48 1.15 -8.70
N ALA A 99 -15.38 1.18 -9.48
CA ALA A 99 -14.79 0.00 -10.09
C ALA A 99 -14.30 -1.03 -9.04
N LEU A 100 -13.76 -0.57 -7.91
CA LEU A 100 -13.40 -1.46 -6.81
C LEU A 100 -14.64 -2.12 -6.19
N ARG A 101 -15.73 -1.36 -5.99
CA ARG A 101 -16.98 -1.91 -5.45
C ARG A 101 -17.64 -2.92 -6.39
N THR A 102 -17.58 -2.73 -7.70
CA THR A 102 -18.10 -3.72 -8.66
C THR A 102 -17.33 -5.04 -8.62
N LEU A 103 -16.07 -5.02 -8.15
CA LEU A 103 -15.26 -6.21 -7.88
C LEU A 103 -15.44 -6.78 -6.46
N GLY A 104 -16.43 -6.29 -5.70
CA GLY A 104 -16.69 -6.73 -4.32
C GLY A 104 -15.72 -6.15 -3.28
N ILE A 105 -14.91 -5.15 -3.63
CA ILE A 105 -13.93 -4.54 -2.73
C ILE A 105 -14.53 -3.27 -2.11
N PRO A 106 -14.70 -3.19 -0.78
CA PRO A 106 -15.25 -2.01 -0.13
C PRO A 106 -14.33 -0.80 -0.30
N ALA A 107 -14.76 0.23 -1.06
CA ALA A 107 -13.98 1.42 -1.32
C ALA A 107 -14.86 2.68 -1.38
N SER A 108 -14.32 3.79 -0.85
CA SER A 108 -14.82 5.16 -1.01
C SER A 108 -13.77 6.05 -1.69
N PRO A 109 -14.15 7.20 -2.28
CA PRO A 109 -13.18 8.12 -2.89
C PRO A 109 -12.07 8.53 -1.92
N SER A 110 -12.39 8.76 -0.64
CA SER A 110 -11.42 9.11 0.40
C SER A 110 -10.45 7.96 0.70
N THR A 111 -10.91 6.70 0.67
CA THR A 111 -10.01 5.55 0.84
C THR A 111 -9.07 5.40 -0.35
N VAL A 112 -9.53 5.64 -1.58
CA VAL A 112 -8.67 5.61 -2.78
C VAL A 112 -7.63 6.73 -2.69
N LEU A 113 -8.02 7.95 -2.30
CA LEU A 113 -7.07 9.04 -2.08
C LEU A 113 -5.99 8.65 -1.06
N ARG A 114 -6.38 8.03 0.05
CA ARG A 114 -5.44 7.57 1.07
C ARG A 114 -4.48 6.51 0.52
N ASP A 115 -4.98 5.56 -0.25
CA ASP A 115 -4.12 4.55 -0.90
C ASP A 115 -3.16 5.20 -1.89
N VAL A 116 -3.64 6.14 -2.70
CA VAL A 116 -2.80 6.89 -3.63
C VAL A 116 -1.75 7.68 -2.86
N GLN A 117 -2.04 8.24 -1.69
CA GLN A 117 -1.07 8.95 -0.87
C GLN A 117 -0.06 8.03 -0.18
N SER A 118 -0.48 6.86 0.30
CA SER A 118 0.38 5.90 0.99
C SER A 118 1.27 5.10 0.03
N HIS A 119 0.76 4.80 -1.16
CA HIS A 119 1.49 4.16 -2.25
C HIS A 119 2.05 5.15 -3.24
N ALA A 120 1.78 6.46 -3.09
CA ALA A 120 2.36 7.49 -3.95
C ALA A 120 3.85 7.25 -3.93
N ALA A 121 4.37 6.84 -5.08
CA ALA A 121 5.76 6.61 -5.34
C ALA A 121 6.60 7.89 -5.16
N ARG A 122 6.10 8.96 -4.54
CA ARG A 122 6.85 10.16 -4.21
C ARG A 122 8.14 9.83 -3.50
N GLU A 123 8.13 8.93 -2.53
CA GLU A 123 9.35 8.58 -1.80
C GLU A 123 10.29 7.70 -2.65
N GLN A 124 9.76 6.72 -3.37
CA GLN A 124 10.53 5.85 -4.26
C GLN A 124 11.11 6.58 -5.48
N VAL A 125 10.32 7.44 -6.13
CA VAL A 125 10.71 8.32 -7.23
C VAL A 125 11.72 9.35 -6.73
N ARG A 126 11.52 9.96 -5.55
CA ARG A 126 12.53 10.86 -4.97
C ARG A 126 13.83 10.13 -4.67
N ALA A 127 13.77 8.94 -4.08
CA ALA A 127 14.95 8.13 -3.82
C ALA A 127 15.66 7.76 -5.12
N HIS A 128 14.93 7.33 -6.14
CA HIS A 128 15.47 7.01 -7.45
C HIS A 128 16.10 8.23 -8.13
N HIS A 129 15.41 9.38 -8.12
CA HIS A 129 15.97 10.64 -8.62
C HIS A 129 17.22 11.06 -7.84
N ALA A 130 17.25 10.87 -6.52
CA ALA A 130 18.42 11.17 -5.70
C ALA A 130 19.62 10.26 -6.05
N LEU A 131 19.37 8.98 -6.33
CA LEU A 131 20.41 8.04 -6.79
C LEU A 131 21.00 8.43 -8.15
N LEU A 132 20.16 8.95 -9.06
CA LEU A 132 20.56 9.36 -10.40
C LEU A 132 21.17 10.77 -10.46
N LYS A 133 20.93 11.60 -9.44
CA LYS A 133 21.41 12.99 -9.37
C LYS A 133 22.93 13.02 -9.47
N GLY A 134 23.44 13.71 -10.50
CA GLY A 134 24.88 13.86 -10.76
C GLY A 134 25.55 12.65 -11.43
N LYS A 135 24.86 11.52 -11.60
CA LYS A 135 25.40 10.32 -12.26
C LYS A 135 24.99 10.17 -13.71
N VAL A 136 23.86 10.75 -14.10
CA VAL A 136 23.34 10.68 -15.47
C VAL A 136 23.73 11.96 -16.22
N ARG A 137 24.54 11.83 -17.27
CA ARG A 137 24.79 12.88 -18.25
C ARG A 137 23.88 12.66 -19.44
N VAL A 138 23.10 13.67 -19.81
CA VAL A 138 22.22 13.65 -20.99
C VAL A 138 22.66 14.72 -21.97
N ARG A 139 22.67 14.40 -23.26
CA ARG A 139 23.03 15.34 -24.34
C ARG A 139 21.92 16.37 -24.61
N THR A 140 20.67 15.97 -24.39
CA THR A 140 19.49 16.78 -24.69
C THR A 140 18.44 16.55 -23.61
N ILE A 141 17.79 17.62 -23.16
CA ILE A 141 16.68 17.59 -22.20
C ILE A 141 15.48 18.21 -22.88
N GLY A 142 14.39 17.44 -23.02
CA GLY A 142 13.09 17.97 -23.37
C GLY A 142 12.39 18.48 -22.12
N VAL A 143 11.88 19.71 -22.17
CA VAL A 143 11.04 20.28 -21.12
C VAL A 143 9.63 20.44 -21.70
N ASP A 144 8.66 19.77 -21.11
CA ASP A 144 7.25 19.92 -21.44
C ASP A 144 6.50 20.54 -20.27
N GLY A 145 5.61 21.48 -20.58
CA GLY A 145 4.82 22.23 -19.61
C GLY A 145 3.38 21.74 -19.58
N THR A 146 3.03 20.91 -18.60
CA THR A 146 1.62 20.52 -18.39
C THR A 146 0.98 21.40 -17.32
N GLY A 147 -0.07 22.14 -17.69
CA GLY A 147 -0.86 22.95 -16.76
C GLY A 147 -2.14 22.23 -16.32
N VAL A 148 -2.47 22.28 -15.03
CA VAL A 148 -3.77 21.82 -14.49
C VAL A 148 -4.43 22.94 -13.69
N LYS A 149 -5.75 23.08 -13.82
CA LYS A 149 -6.52 24.01 -12.98
C LYS A 149 -6.54 23.49 -11.56
N MET A 150 -5.99 24.25 -10.61
CA MET A 150 -6.01 23.93 -9.19
C MET A 150 -6.94 24.89 -8.45
N ALA A 151 -7.78 24.34 -7.57
CA ALA A 151 -8.61 25.17 -6.68
C ALA A 151 -7.72 26.01 -5.75
N GLY A 152 -8.08 27.29 -5.55
CA GLY A 152 -7.39 28.21 -4.64
C GLY A 152 -6.47 29.25 -5.30
N LYS A 153 -6.35 29.26 -6.64
CA LYS A 153 -5.78 30.40 -7.37
C LYS A 153 -6.84 31.03 -8.27
N PRO A 154 -7.16 32.33 -8.13
CA PRO A 154 -7.99 33.00 -9.13
C PRO A 154 -7.23 32.93 -10.47
N ASN A 155 -7.90 32.33 -11.45
CA ASN A 155 -7.60 32.30 -12.89
C ASN A 155 -6.16 32.59 -13.33
N GLY A 156 -5.46 31.52 -13.72
CA GLY A 156 -4.47 31.49 -14.81
C GLY A 156 -3.45 32.61 -14.85
N SER A 157 -2.24 32.34 -14.35
CA SER A 157 -1.05 32.96 -14.91
C SER A 157 -0.87 32.43 -16.35
N THR A 158 -1.56 33.04 -17.30
CA THR A 158 -1.16 33.04 -18.71
C THR A 158 0.18 33.75 -18.78
N HIS A 159 1.28 33.03 -18.53
CA HIS A 159 2.55 33.42 -19.09
C HIS A 159 2.45 33.14 -20.58
N LYS A 160 2.06 34.16 -21.34
CA LYS A 160 2.36 34.20 -22.78
C LYS A 160 3.88 34.14 -22.88
N LEU A 161 4.37 33.06 -23.49
CA LEU A 161 5.73 33.00 -24.06
C LEU A 161 5.84 34.02 -25.19
#